data_AF-A0A959Y2L0-F1
#
_entry.id   AF-A0A959Y2L0-F1
#
_cell.length_a   1.000
_cell.length_b   1.000
_cell.length_c   1.000
_cell.angle_alpha   90.00
_cell.angle_beta   90.00
_cell.angle_gamma   90.00
#
_symmetry.space_group_name_H-M   'P 1'
#
loop_
_entity.id
_entity.type
_entity.pdbx_description
1 polymer ?
#
loop_
_entity_poly.entity_id
_entity_poly.type
_entity_poly.pdbx_seq_one_letter_code
_entity_poly.pdbx_strand_id
1 'polypeptide(L)'
;MRLIFTLSLVGLLTTQALGQGCVAIRGFTSCSPSTFTNSNLIGKGWQLSTNYRYFESFRHFRGTHEEPDRLTANTEVINYTTQLSLGMTYFFNRREGLTIVLPYSYFVRSSLYEHGRTERHTSRASGLGDIRISYDRWLWEPDSATNGNLLVSAGIKLPTGNYNAR
;
A
#
# COMPACT_ATOMS: atom_id res chain seq x y z
N MET A 1 33.54 13.46 12.44
CA MET A 1 32.32 13.33 11.61
C MET A 1 32.17 11.96 10.95
N ARG A 2 33.17 11.41 10.24
CA ARG A 2 33.06 10.09 9.58
C ARG A 2 32.73 8.93 10.55
N LEU A 3 33.39 8.88 11.72
CA LEU A 3 33.21 7.82 12.72
C LEU A 3 31.80 7.80 13.35
N ILE A 4 31.24 8.98 13.62
CA ILE A 4 29.89 9.14 14.19
C ILE A 4 28.85 8.62 13.20
N PHE A 5 29.03 8.92 11.92
CA PHE A 5 28.14 8.45 10.85
C PHE A 5 28.19 6.92 10.68
N THR A 6 29.37 6.31 10.88
CA THR A 6 29.51 4.85 10.82
C THR A 6 28.86 4.15 12.01
N LEU A 7 29.00 4.70 13.22
CA LEU A 7 28.33 4.17 14.42
C LEU A 7 26.80 4.27 14.33
N SER A 8 26.25 5.37 13.80
CA SER A 8 24.80 5.51 13.59
C SER A 8 24.24 4.50 12.59
N LEU A 9 25.01 4.16 11.53
CA LEU A 9 24.57 3.19 10.52
C LEU A 9 24.55 1.75 11.06
N VAL A 10 25.51 1.39 11.93
CA VAL A 10 25.57 0.05 12.55
C VAL A 10 24.46 -0.16 13.58
N GLY A 11 24.07 0.88 14.33
CA GLY A 11 22.96 0.80 15.29
C GLY A 11 21.63 0.41 14.65
N LEU A 12 21.35 0.89 13.43
CA LEU A 12 20.13 0.58 12.67
C LEU A 12 20.02 -0.88 12.20
N LEU A 13 21.14 -1.63 12.16
CA LEU A 13 21.16 -3.02 11.68
C LEU A 13 20.81 -4.06 12.76
N THR A 14 20.71 -3.64 14.03
CA THR A 14 20.55 -4.58 15.17
C THR A 14 19.14 -4.63 15.76
N THR A 15 18.20 -3.86 15.22
CA THR A 15 16.82 -3.87 15.72
C THR A 15 16.07 -5.08 15.18
N GLN A 16 15.72 -6.02 16.05
CA GLN A 16 14.74 -7.06 15.71
C GLN A 16 13.37 -6.41 15.58
N ALA A 17 12.84 -6.37 14.36
CA ALA A 17 11.49 -5.90 14.09
C ALA A 17 10.49 -6.98 14.51
N LEU A 18 9.82 -6.77 15.64
CA LEU A 18 8.65 -7.57 16.02
C LEU A 18 7.53 -7.27 15.02
N GLY A 19 7.31 -8.19 14.09
CA GLY A 19 6.21 -8.09 13.13
C GLY A 19 4.87 -8.16 13.87
N GLN A 20 4.09 -7.08 13.81
CA GLN A 20 2.67 -7.15 14.16
C GLN A 20 2.00 -8.10 13.16
N GLY A 21 1.23 -9.07 13.67
CA GLY A 21 0.54 -10.11 12.90
C GLY A 21 -0.60 -9.57 12.04
N CYS A 22 -0.30 -8.62 11.15
CA CYS A 22 -1.22 -8.08 10.17
C CYS A 22 -1.44 -9.10 9.06
N VAL A 23 -2.60 -9.02 8.40
CA VAL A 23 -2.78 -9.64 7.08
C VAL A 23 -1.64 -9.12 6.20
N ALA A 24 -0.82 -10.02 5.68
CA ALA A 24 0.44 -9.71 4.99
C ALA A 24 0.20 -9.14 3.59
N ILE A 25 -0.60 -8.08 3.49
CA ILE A 25 -0.97 -7.45 2.23
C ILE A 25 -0.78 -5.96 2.40
N ARG A 26 0.26 -5.45 1.74
CA ARG A 26 0.40 -4.02 1.48
C ARG A 26 -0.65 -3.67 0.44
N GLY A 27 -1.63 -2.84 0.82
CA GLY A 27 -2.49 -2.18 -0.17
C GLY A 27 -1.61 -1.50 -1.22
N PHE A 28 -2.09 -1.36 -2.46
CA PHE A 28 -1.34 -0.71 -3.56
C PHE A 28 -0.89 0.72 -3.23
N THR A 29 -1.38 1.26 -2.14
CA THR A 29 -1.04 2.54 -1.56
C THR A 29 0.24 2.42 -0.71
N SER A 30 1.33 1.89 -1.29
CA SER A 30 2.66 2.16 -0.75
C SER A 30 2.95 3.67 -0.86
N CYS A 31 3.96 4.19 -0.14
CA CYS A 31 4.35 5.60 -0.21
C CYS A 31 4.87 6.03 -1.61
N SER A 32 4.81 5.16 -2.62
CA SER A 32 5.28 5.41 -3.97
C SER A 32 4.11 5.72 -4.92
N PRO A 33 3.97 6.98 -5.37
CA PRO A 33 3.01 7.40 -6.39
C PRO A 33 3.30 6.77 -7.76
N SER A 34 4.50 6.24 -7.94
CA SER A 34 4.98 5.65 -9.20
C SER A 34 4.17 4.46 -9.72
N THR A 35 3.27 3.89 -8.90
CA THR A 35 2.31 2.87 -9.36
C THR A 35 1.28 3.44 -10.35
N PHE A 36 1.10 4.76 -10.35
CA PHE A 36 0.12 5.47 -11.19
C PHE A 36 0.73 6.21 -12.38
N THR A 37 2.06 6.21 -12.51
CA THR A 37 2.79 6.90 -13.60
C THR A 37 3.29 5.87 -14.61
N ASN A 38 2.97 6.05 -15.90
CA ASN A 38 3.52 5.21 -16.95
C ASN A 38 4.80 5.87 -17.45
N SER A 39 5.89 5.12 -17.61
CA SER A 39 7.19 5.64 -18.04
C SER A 39 7.22 6.11 -19.50
N ASN A 40 6.13 5.92 -20.27
CA ASN A 40 5.97 6.52 -21.59
C ASN A 40 5.57 7.99 -21.43
N LEU A 41 6.58 8.82 -21.17
CA LEU A 41 6.47 10.25 -20.92
C LEU A 41 5.92 11.00 -22.15
N ILE A 42 4.62 11.29 -22.13
CA ILE A 42 3.98 12.25 -23.03
C ILE A 42 4.14 13.65 -22.44
N GLY A 43 5.31 14.28 -22.64
CA GLY A 43 5.52 15.73 -22.44
C GLY A 43 4.83 16.36 -21.21
N LYS A 44 4.34 17.59 -21.38
CA LYS A 44 3.49 18.28 -20.40
C LYS A 44 2.04 17.83 -20.61
N GLY A 45 1.33 17.43 -19.55
CA GLY A 45 -0.04 16.97 -19.69
C GLY A 45 -0.63 16.28 -18.47
N TRP A 46 -1.86 15.81 -18.62
CA TRP A 46 -2.59 15.06 -17.60
C TRP A 46 -2.49 13.57 -17.86
N GLN A 47 -2.29 12.80 -16.78
CA GLN A 47 -2.42 11.36 -16.77
C GLN A 47 -3.43 10.95 -15.70
N LEU A 48 -4.47 10.23 -16.13
CA LEU A 48 -5.43 9.61 -15.25
C LEU A 48 -5.11 8.12 -15.14
N SER A 49 -5.31 7.58 -13.94
CA SER A 49 -4.97 6.22 -13.61
C SER A 49 -5.99 5.65 -12.64
N THR A 50 -6.32 4.38 -12.83
CA THR A 50 -7.20 3.64 -11.94
C THR A 50 -6.54 2.33 -11.61
N ASN A 51 -6.63 1.94 -10.34
CA ASN A 51 -6.11 0.67 -9.88
C ASN A 51 -7.19 -0.03 -9.07
N TYR A 52 -7.47 -1.27 -9.45
CA TYR A 52 -8.44 -2.14 -8.79
C TYR A 52 -7.73 -3.39 -8.29
N ARG A 53 -8.00 -3.76 -7.03
CA ARG A 53 -7.50 -5.00 -6.42
C ARG A 53 -8.61 -5.68 -5.67
N TYR A 54 -8.72 -6.99 -5.88
CA TYR A 54 -9.46 -7.89 -5.03
C TYR A 54 -8.48 -8.91 -4.44
N PHE A 55 -8.63 -9.25 -3.16
CA PHE A 55 -7.96 -10.41 -2.58
C PHE A 55 -8.81 -11.07 -1.51
N GLU A 56 -8.54 -12.36 -1.33
CA GLU A 56 -9.09 -13.19 -0.27
C GLU A 56 -7.93 -13.73 0.58
N SER A 57 -8.08 -13.66 1.90
CA SER A 57 -7.12 -14.20 2.86
C SER A 57 -7.85 -15.09 3.85
N PHE A 58 -7.56 -16.40 3.79
CA PHE A 58 -8.19 -17.42 4.64
C PHE A 58 -7.16 -18.28 5.41
N ARG A 59 -5.90 -18.31 4.97
CA ARG A 59 -4.82 -19.06 5.63
C ARG A 59 -4.27 -18.30 6.84
N HIS A 60 -3.92 -19.03 7.89
CA HIS A 60 -3.41 -18.48 9.14
C HIS A 60 -1.95 -18.89 9.34
N PHE A 61 -1.13 -17.91 9.70
CA PHE A 61 0.27 -18.12 10.04
C PHE A 61 0.56 -17.54 11.41
N ARG A 62 1.29 -18.29 12.24
CA ARG A 62 1.87 -17.82 13.50
C ARG A 62 3.39 -17.77 13.31
N GLY A 63 3.89 -16.58 12.98
CA GLY A 63 5.26 -16.44 12.51
C GLY A 63 5.44 -17.16 11.18
N THR A 64 6.33 -18.15 11.14
CA THR A 64 6.61 -18.98 9.94
C THR A 64 5.79 -20.27 9.89
N HIS A 65 4.98 -20.58 10.92
CA HIS A 65 4.19 -21.80 10.99
C HIS A 65 2.78 -21.56 10.42
N GLU A 66 2.42 -22.29 9.36
CA GLU A 66 1.03 -22.35 8.87
C GLU A 66 0.19 -23.17 9.85
N GLU A 67 -1.04 -22.74 10.11
CA GLU A 67 -2.00 -23.45 10.98
C GLU A 67 -3.08 -24.12 10.10
N PRO A 68 -2.75 -25.23 9.40
CA PRO A 68 -3.68 -25.89 8.46
C PRO A 68 -4.89 -26.48 9.17
N ASP A 69 -4.77 -26.84 10.45
CA ASP A 69 -5.86 -27.38 11.27
C ASP A 69 -7.08 -26.45 11.26
N ARG A 70 -6.87 -25.14 11.17
CA ARG A 70 -7.95 -24.16 11.11
C ARG A 70 -8.83 -24.33 9.88
N LEU A 71 -8.23 -24.68 8.74
CA LEU A 71 -8.95 -24.96 7.50
C LEU A 71 -9.71 -26.27 7.60
N THR A 72 -9.10 -27.31 8.18
CA THR A 72 -9.76 -28.60 8.35
C THR A 72 -10.94 -28.53 9.31
N ALA A 73 -10.82 -27.71 10.37
CA ALA A 73 -11.84 -27.50 11.38
C ALA A 73 -12.84 -26.38 11.01
N ASN A 74 -12.72 -25.75 9.83
CA ASN A 74 -13.52 -24.59 9.40
C ASN A 74 -13.54 -23.42 10.40
N THR A 75 -12.43 -23.23 11.14
CA THR A 75 -12.28 -22.17 12.15
C THR A 75 -11.54 -20.93 11.67
N GLU A 76 -11.17 -20.87 10.40
CA GLU A 76 -10.39 -19.79 9.82
C GLU A 76 -11.15 -18.45 9.75
N VAL A 77 -10.42 -17.37 9.97
CA VAL A 77 -10.84 -16.00 9.64
C VAL A 77 -10.65 -15.74 8.15
N ILE A 78 -11.75 -15.53 7.44
CA ILE A 78 -11.71 -15.20 6.02
C ILE A 78 -11.84 -13.69 5.86
N ASN A 79 -10.91 -13.06 5.15
CA ASN A 79 -10.98 -11.64 4.82
C ASN A 79 -11.11 -11.48 3.31
N TYR A 80 -12.17 -10.83 2.86
CA TYR A 80 -12.33 -10.35 1.50
C TYR A 80 -12.03 -8.86 1.48
N THR A 81 -11.15 -8.45 0.59
CA THR A 81 -10.77 -7.05 0.47
C THR A 81 -10.83 -6.62 -0.97
N THR A 82 -11.58 -5.55 -1.20
CA THR A 82 -11.64 -4.84 -2.48
C THR A 82 -11.08 -3.43 -2.28
N GLN A 83 -10.13 -3.05 -3.11
CA GLN A 83 -9.50 -1.74 -3.10
C GLN A 83 -9.60 -1.12 -4.49
N LEU A 84 -9.99 0.15 -4.53
CA LEU A 84 -9.97 0.98 -5.72
C LEU A 84 -9.11 2.20 -5.42
N SER A 85 -8.27 2.63 -6.34
CA SER A 85 -7.50 3.87 -6.20
C SER A 85 -7.55 4.64 -7.50
N LEU A 86 -8.01 5.88 -7.41
CA LEU A 86 -8.04 6.82 -8.52
C LEU A 86 -6.84 7.75 -8.38
N GLY A 87 -5.96 7.74 -9.37
CA GLY A 87 -4.77 8.59 -9.41
C GLY A 87 -4.87 9.58 -10.56
N MET A 88 -4.50 10.83 -10.28
CA MET A 88 -4.39 11.90 -11.28
C MET A 88 -3.01 12.52 -11.15
N THR A 89 -2.29 12.58 -12.27
CA THR A 89 -0.97 13.19 -12.34
C THR A 89 -1.00 14.32 -13.36
N TYR A 90 -0.43 15.46 -12.99
CA TYR A 90 -0.11 16.54 -13.93
C TYR A 90 1.39 16.63 -14.10
N PHE A 91 1.88 16.41 -15.32
CA PHE A 91 3.28 16.57 -15.68
C PHE A 91 3.52 18.02 -16.09
N PHE A 92 4.41 18.71 -15.37
CA PHE A 92 4.83 20.07 -15.71
C PHE A 92 5.72 20.07 -16.96
N ASN A 93 6.52 19.03 -17.11
CA ASN A 93 7.44 18.76 -18.21
C ASN A 93 7.76 17.24 -18.24
N ARG A 94 8.72 16.81 -19.07
CA ARG A 94 9.13 15.40 -19.18
C ARG A 94 9.81 14.82 -17.93
N ARG A 95 10.25 15.66 -16.97
CA ARG A 95 10.99 15.24 -15.78
C ARG A 95 10.16 15.25 -14.51
N GLU A 96 9.18 16.13 -14.40
CA GLU A 96 8.54 16.48 -13.13
C GLU A 96 7.01 16.49 -13.22
N GLY A 97 6.35 16.03 -12.17
CA GLY A 97 4.91 16.04 -12.06
C GLY A 97 4.40 16.08 -10.63
N LEU A 98 3.10 16.37 -10.50
CA LEU A 98 2.36 16.33 -9.26
C LEU A 98 1.26 15.27 -9.37
N THR A 99 1.21 14.34 -8.42
CA THR A 99 0.22 13.26 -8.37
C THR A 99 -0.68 13.40 -7.16
N ILE A 100 -1.98 13.17 -7.37
CA ILE A 100 -3.01 13.09 -6.34
C ILE A 100 -3.66 11.70 -6.43
N VAL A 101 -3.81 11.03 -5.29
CA VAL A 101 -4.43 9.70 -5.21
C VAL A 101 -5.58 9.71 -4.21
N LEU A 102 -6.74 9.22 -4.65
CA LEU A 102 -7.92 8.98 -3.84
C LEU A 102 -8.14 7.46 -3.70
N PRO A 103 -7.89 6.88 -2.51
CA PRO A 103 -8.14 5.48 -2.24
C PRO A 103 -9.56 5.24 -1.72
N TYR A 104 -10.19 4.17 -2.19
CA TYR A 104 -11.41 3.59 -1.65
C TYR A 104 -11.14 2.13 -1.28
N SER A 105 -11.74 1.67 -0.18
CA SER A 105 -11.60 0.28 0.25
C SER A 105 -12.90 -0.26 0.80
N TYR A 106 -13.11 -1.55 0.58
CA TYR A 106 -14.23 -2.34 1.06
C TYR A 106 -13.68 -3.64 1.63
N PHE A 107 -13.94 -3.87 2.91
CA PHE A 107 -13.46 -5.00 3.67
C PHE A 107 -14.64 -5.81 4.19
N VAL A 108 -14.52 -7.13 4.09
CA VAL A 108 -15.41 -8.09 4.73
C VAL A 108 -14.56 -9.07 5.50
N ARG A 109 -14.90 -9.29 6.77
CA ARG A 109 -14.25 -10.26 7.62
C ARG A 109 -15.28 -11.25 8.13
N SER A 110 -15.07 -12.53 7.83
CA SER A 110 -15.84 -13.63 8.35
C SER A 110 -15.05 -14.35 9.44
N SER A 111 -15.62 -14.51 10.63
CA SER A 111 -14.93 -15.18 11.74
C SER A 111 -15.89 -15.86 12.71
N LEU A 112 -15.39 -16.88 13.41
CA LEU A 112 -16.09 -17.52 14.53
C LEU A 112 -15.83 -16.80 15.87
N TYR A 113 -14.94 -15.82 15.90
CA TYR A 113 -14.46 -15.25 17.16
C TYR A 113 -15.49 -14.39 17.89
N GLU A 114 -16.48 -13.84 17.19
CA GLU A 114 -17.31 -12.76 17.74
C GLU A 114 -18.38 -13.21 18.74
N HIS A 115 -18.89 -14.45 18.71
CA HIS A 115 -19.90 -14.91 19.67
C HIS A 115 -19.80 -16.42 19.96
N GLY A 116 -18.86 -16.82 20.82
CA GLY A 116 -18.83 -18.18 21.38
C GLY A 116 -18.07 -19.24 20.56
N ARG A 117 -17.42 -18.87 19.43
CA ARG A 117 -16.61 -19.78 18.59
C ARG A 117 -17.38 -20.93 17.94
N THR A 118 -18.70 -20.88 17.99
CA THR A 118 -19.61 -21.88 17.42
C THR A 118 -20.28 -21.37 16.15
N GLU A 119 -20.54 -20.07 16.05
CA GLU A 119 -21.23 -19.45 14.91
C GLU A 119 -20.32 -18.48 14.14
N ARG A 120 -20.43 -18.52 12.82
CA ARG A 120 -19.64 -17.68 11.92
C ARG A 120 -20.37 -16.37 11.65
N HIS A 121 -19.75 -15.26 12.05
CA HIS A 121 -20.26 -13.92 11.84
C HIS A 121 -19.47 -13.19 10.75
N THR A 122 -20.11 -12.20 10.15
CA THR A 122 -19.53 -11.39 9.08
C THR A 122 -19.64 -9.91 9.41
N SER A 123 -18.49 -9.27 9.52
CA SER A 123 -18.33 -7.83 9.72
C SER A 123 -17.89 -7.18 8.42
N ARG A 124 -18.38 -5.98 8.14
CA ARG A 124 -18.09 -5.22 6.92
C ARG A 124 -17.61 -3.83 7.31
N ALA A 125 -16.79 -3.22 6.46
CA ALA A 125 -16.40 -1.83 6.59
C ALA A 125 -16.02 -1.29 5.21
N SER A 126 -16.50 -0.10 4.85
CA SER A 126 -16.06 0.55 3.62
C SER A 126 -15.96 2.05 3.72
N GLY A 127 -15.09 2.63 2.90
CA GLY A 127 -14.91 4.07 2.90
C GLY A 127 -13.77 4.56 2.04
N LEU A 128 -13.75 5.88 1.87
CA LEU A 128 -12.59 6.59 1.35
C LEU A 128 -11.49 6.58 2.40
N GLY A 129 -10.28 6.28 1.95
CA GLY A 129 -9.08 6.44 2.76
C GLY A 129 -8.50 7.85 2.63
N ASP A 130 -7.34 8.00 3.24
CA ASP A 130 -6.57 9.24 3.23
C ASP A 130 -6.11 9.62 1.82
N ILE A 131 -6.43 10.85 1.40
CA ILE A 131 -5.94 11.45 0.15
C ILE A 131 -4.43 11.59 0.24
N ARG A 132 -3.75 11.37 -0.89
CA ARG A 132 -2.30 11.51 -0.98
C ARG A 132 -1.94 12.46 -2.09
N ILE A 133 -0.94 13.28 -1.81
CA ILE A 133 -0.39 14.23 -2.77
C ILE A 133 1.12 14.02 -2.79
N SER A 134 1.70 13.94 -3.97
CA SER A 134 3.13 13.76 -4.15
C SER A 134 3.67 14.56 -5.31
N TYR A 135 4.92 14.93 -5.19
CA TYR A 135 5.72 15.47 -6.27
C TYR A 135 6.75 14.42 -6.69
N ASP A 136 6.87 14.23 -7.99
CA ASP A 136 7.65 13.18 -8.62
C ASP A 136 8.66 13.81 -9.59
N ARG A 137 9.93 13.39 -9.53
CA ARG A 137 11.00 13.91 -10.38
C ARG A 137 11.98 12.84 -10.83
N TRP A 138 12.16 12.72 -12.14
CA TRP A 138 13.26 11.94 -12.73
C TRP A 138 14.59 12.64 -12.47
N LEU A 139 15.58 11.90 -11.97
CA LEU A 139 16.91 12.46 -11.69
C LEU A 139 17.66 12.80 -12.97
N TRP A 140 17.56 11.95 -13.99
CA TRP A 140 18.19 12.17 -15.29
C TRP A 140 17.15 12.53 -16.34
N GLU A 141 17.57 13.27 -17.40
CA GLU A 141 16.69 13.56 -18.53
C GLU A 141 16.28 12.25 -19.20
N PRO A 142 14.99 11.90 -19.23
CA PRO A 142 14.52 10.62 -19.73
C PRO A 142 14.93 10.35 -21.18
N ASP A 143 14.98 11.39 -22.02
CA ASP A 143 15.35 11.28 -23.43
C ASP A 143 16.85 10.97 -23.65
N SER A 144 17.70 11.21 -22.64
CA SER A 144 19.15 10.95 -22.69
C SER A 144 19.60 9.74 -21.88
N ALA A 145 18.73 9.21 -21.02
CA ALA A 145 19.03 8.16 -20.07
C ALA A 145 18.92 6.76 -20.70
N THR A 146 19.90 6.40 -21.54
CA THR A 146 19.89 5.15 -22.33
C THR A 146 20.04 3.87 -21.51
N ASN A 147 20.68 3.93 -20.33
CA ASN A 147 20.98 2.78 -19.48
C ASN A 147 20.09 2.68 -18.23
N GLY A 148 18.97 3.41 -18.22
CA GLY A 148 18.03 3.46 -17.11
C GLY A 148 17.95 4.82 -16.45
N ASN A 149 16.87 5.03 -15.68
CA ASN A 149 16.61 6.28 -14.98
C ASN A 149 16.12 6.00 -13.55
N LEU A 150 16.22 6.98 -12.67
CA LEU A 150 15.76 6.92 -11.29
C LEU A 150 14.71 8.01 -11.05
N LEU A 151 13.52 7.59 -10.62
CA LEU A 151 12.44 8.47 -10.18
C LEU A 151 12.53 8.64 -8.67
N VAL A 152 12.51 9.88 -8.20
CA VAL A 152 12.39 10.21 -6.77
C VAL A 152 11.06 10.90 -6.54
N SER A 153 10.38 10.48 -5.47
CA SER A 153 9.04 10.94 -5.12
C SER A 153 9.02 11.37 -3.66
N ALA A 154 8.42 12.53 -3.39
CA ALA A 154 8.13 12.99 -2.04
C ALA A 154 6.65 13.33 -1.94
N GLY A 155 5.99 12.88 -0.88
CA GLY A 155 4.54 13.08 -0.75
C GLY A 155 4.06 13.07 0.69
N ILE A 156 2.84 13.58 0.85
CA ILE A 156 2.12 13.67 2.11
C ILE A 156 0.82 12.87 2.01
N LYS A 157 0.41 12.30 3.14
CA LYS A 157 -0.87 11.62 3.31
C LYS A 157 -1.72 12.46 4.24
N LEU A 158 -2.89 12.88 3.77
CA LEU A 158 -3.81 13.75 4.49
C LEU A 158 -4.81 12.89 5.28
N PRO A 159 -5.13 13.22 6.55
CA PRO A 159 -6.06 12.46 7.38
C PRO A 159 -7.53 12.75 6.99
N THR A 160 -7.89 12.50 5.74
CA THR A 160 -9.22 12.77 5.17
C THR A 160 -10.11 11.53 5.12
N GLY A 161 -9.56 10.34 5.37
CA GLY A 161 -10.32 9.11 5.37
C GLY A 161 -11.28 9.01 6.55
N ASN A 162 -12.39 8.28 6.37
CA ASN A 162 -13.31 8.03 7.47
C ASN A 162 -12.78 6.91 8.37
N TYR A 163 -12.30 7.26 9.57
CA TYR A 163 -11.82 6.28 10.55
C TYR A 163 -12.95 5.49 11.23
N ASN A 164 -14.19 5.99 11.17
CA ASN A 164 -15.41 5.35 11.68
C ASN A 164 -16.24 4.72 10.54
N ALA A 165 -15.59 4.30 9.46
CA ALA A 165 -16.24 3.53 8.41
C ALA A 165 -16.96 2.30 9.01
N ARG A 166 -18.23 2.12 8.64
CA ARG A 166 -19.09 0.99 9.04
C ARG A 166 -19.45 0.14 7.82
#